data_AF-A0A1Y1UF08-F1
#
_entry.id   AF-A0A1Y1UF08-F1
#
_cell.length_a   1.000
_cell.length_b   1.000
_cell.length_c   1.000
_cell.angle_alpha   90.00
_cell.angle_beta   90.00
_cell.angle_gamma   90.00
#
_symmetry.space_group_name_H-M   'P 1'
#
loop_
_entity.id
_entity.type
_entity.pdbx_description
1 polymer ?
#
loop_
_entity_poly.entity_id
_entity_poly.type
_entity_poly.pdbx_seq_one_letter_code
_entity_poly.pdbx_strand_id
1 'polypeptide(L)'
;MSSRSASAGHCFYSPSCTATIAFGIAYRRQPFPSTGKSKFHSKCLSIGFCCHRTFSYFTVSPTASTMVDSTNKGKRKVSPLPKLNGRLLCLGIEGSANKFGCGVIAHSPAPSAEPEAGEGSSSTSAHARHKNPATIVTVLSNVRHTYITPPGEGFLPSDTARHHREWAIKVISEAVRKAGIRISDLDCIAYTKGPGMGTPLQVGSLVARTLSLLHGIPLIGVNHCVGHIEMGRQITSSHNPVVLYVSGGNTQVIAYSQQRYRIFGETLDIAIGNCLDRFARIIRLRNDPSPGYNIELEARKGRRFIPLPFGTKGMDVTLAGLLTAIEQLTKDKRYRSWDSRASRAQGRGSALPPGEALVVEEDQDNHIANGQEVATEEDVITPQDLCFSLQETTFAMLVEITERAMAHVGAKDVLIVGGVGSNMRLQEMMGIMASERNGRVFATDESFCIDNGIMIAQAGLLAFRMGQTTPIEKATITQRFRTDQVHVSWRA
;
A
#
# COMPACT_ATOMS: atom_id res chain seq x y z
N MET A 1 23.03 71.49 -31.08
CA MET A 1 21.94 72.28 -30.46
C MET A 1 20.73 71.36 -30.28
N SER A 2 20.07 71.45 -29.11
CA SER A 2 18.74 70.93 -28.66
C SER A 2 17.90 70.03 -29.59
N SER A 3 17.12 69.02 -29.14
CA SER A 3 16.35 68.83 -27.89
C SER A 3 15.92 67.33 -27.77
N ARG A 4 15.22 66.76 -26.75
CA ARG A 4 14.76 67.03 -25.36
C ARG A 4 14.42 65.62 -24.80
N SER A 5 15.12 65.06 -23.80
CA SER A 5 15.00 65.23 -22.33
C SER A 5 13.91 64.40 -21.62
N ALA A 6 14.32 63.81 -20.47
CA ALA A 6 13.54 63.22 -19.36
C ALA A 6 13.06 61.74 -19.48
N SER A 7 13.06 60.92 -18.42
CA SER A 7 13.83 60.93 -17.15
C SER A 7 13.74 59.56 -16.45
N ALA A 8 14.68 59.22 -15.57
CA ALA A 8 14.77 57.92 -14.90
C ALA A 8 13.90 57.81 -13.61
N GLY A 9 13.67 56.58 -13.14
CA GLY A 9 13.08 56.29 -11.83
C GLY A 9 13.14 54.80 -11.45
N HIS A 10 13.99 54.44 -10.48
CA HIS A 10 14.00 53.13 -9.82
C HIS A 10 13.17 53.17 -8.53
N CYS A 11 12.40 52.12 -8.22
CA CYS A 11 12.21 51.65 -6.84
C CYS A 11 11.69 50.20 -6.75
N PHE A 12 12.05 49.54 -5.65
CA PHE A 12 11.61 48.19 -5.26
C PHE A 12 10.20 48.21 -4.62
N TYR A 13 9.44 47.10 -4.66
CA TYR A 13 8.97 46.39 -3.44
C TYR A 13 8.21 45.06 -3.74
N SER A 14 8.49 44.07 -2.88
CA SER A 14 7.78 42.82 -2.48
C SER A 14 6.58 42.21 -3.27
N PRO A 15 6.51 40.86 -3.41
CA PRO A 15 5.35 40.15 -3.94
C PRO A 15 4.31 39.78 -2.87
N SER A 16 3.03 40.09 -3.11
CA SER A 16 1.91 39.40 -2.43
C SER A 16 0.63 39.42 -3.26
N CYS A 17 0.24 38.27 -3.81
CA CYS A 17 -1.16 37.93 -4.08
C CYS A 17 -1.32 36.43 -4.36
N THR A 18 -2.24 35.81 -3.64
CA THR A 18 -2.54 34.37 -3.64
C THR A 18 -3.35 33.99 -4.89
N ALA A 19 -2.80 33.13 -5.74
CA ALA A 19 -3.53 32.57 -6.89
C ALA A 19 -4.35 31.34 -6.47
N THR A 20 -5.61 31.55 -6.08
CA THR A 20 -6.57 30.47 -5.80
C THR A 20 -6.98 29.79 -7.11
N ILE A 21 -6.39 28.63 -7.44
CA ILE A 21 -6.79 27.84 -8.61
C ILE A 21 -8.05 27.03 -8.27
N ALA A 22 -9.20 27.50 -8.75
CA ALA A 22 -10.45 26.76 -8.68
C ALA A 22 -10.47 25.60 -9.69
N PHE A 23 -10.62 24.36 -9.21
CA PHE A 23 -10.81 23.19 -10.06
C PHE A 23 -12.26 23.14 -10.59
N GLY A 24 -12.48 23.74 -11.78
CA GLY A 24 -13.73 23.61 -12.51
C GLY A 24 -13.93 22.20 -13.07
N ILE A 25 -14.88 21.44 -12.51
CA ILE A 25 -15.23 20.09 -12.98
C ILE A 25 -16.14 20.20 -14.22
N ALA A 26 -15.60 19.97 -15.41
CA ALA A 26 -16.35 19.92 -16.66
C ALA A 26 -16.72 18.47 -17.06
N TYR A 27 -17.86 17.97 -16.56
CA TYR A 27 -18.43 16.70 -17.06
C TYR A 27 -19.17 16.91 -18.40
N ARG A 28 -18.56 16.47 -19.50
CA ARG A 28 -19.29 16.28 -20.77
C ARG A 28 -20.22 15.07 -20.66
N ARG A 29 -21.51 15.29 -20.42
CA ARG A 29 -22.55 14.27 -20.58
C ARG A 29 -22.86 14.05 -22.07
N GLN A 30 -22.73 12.82 -22.54
CA GLN A 30 -23.36 12.35 -23.79
C GLN A 30 -24.85 12.07 -23.50
N PRO A 31 -25.80 12.50 -24.34
CA PRO A 31 -27.23 12.28 -24.11
C PRO A 31 -27.68 10.90 -24.63
N PHE A 32 -28.45 10.17 -23.81
CA PHE A 32 -29.28 9.06 -24.29
C PHE A 32 -30.66 9.59 -24.74
N PRO A 33 -31.26 9.03 -25.82
CA PRO A 33 -32.53 9.52 -26.36
C PRO A 33 -33.72 9.15 -25.46
N SER A 34 -34.69 10.07 -25.39
CA SER A 34 -35.90 9.97 -24.56
C SER A 34 -37.06 9.32 -25.31
N THR A 35 -37.72 8.34 -24.68
CA THR A 35 -39.13 7.99 -24.94
C THR A 35 -39.80 7.53 -23.65
N GLY A 36 -41.13 7.67 -23.54
CA GLY A 36 -41.92 7.15 -22.41
C GLY A 36 -42.37 8.18 -21.37
N LYS A 37 -43.45 8.91 -21.67
CA LYS A 37 -44.18 9.71 -20.66
C LYS A 37 -44.98 8.78 -19.75
N SER A 38 -44.89 8.95 -18.43
CA SER A 38 -46.04 8.68 -17.54
C SER A 38 -46.12 9.76 -16.46
N LYS A 39 -47.35 10.21 -16.17
CA LYS A 39 -47.64 11.22 -15.14
C LYS A 39 -47.85 10.50 -13.82
N PHE A 40 -47.25 10.97 -12.73
CA PHE A 40 -47.82 10.77 -11.39
C PHE A 40 -47.78 12.06 -10.58
N HIS A 41 -48.84 12.28 -9.79
CA HIS A 41 -49.12 13.54 -9.11
C HIS A 41 -48.30 13.72 -7.83
N SER A 42 -48.01 14.98 -7.53
CA SER A 42 -47.64 15.43 -6.19
C SER A 42 -48.77 15.18 -5.19
N LYS A 43 -48.43 14.69 -3.99
CA LYS A 43 -49.11 15.03 -2.74
C LYS A 43 -48.13 14.91 -1.58
N CYS A 44 -47.78 16.05 -0.97
CA CYS A 44 -47.15 16.07 0.34
C CYS A 44 -48.14 15.59 1.41
N LEU A 45 -47.65 14.84 2.40
CA LEU A 45 -48.23 14.85 3.74
C LEU A 45 -47.15 14.43 4.74
N SER A 46 -46.82 15.38 5.62
CA SER A 46 -45.98 15.16 6.79
C SER A 46 -46.82 14.60 7.93
N ILE A 47 -46.24 13.71 8.76
CA ILE A 47 -46.42 13.58 10.23
C ILE A 47 -45.53 12.40 10.68
N GLY A 48 -45.00 12.46 11.91
CA GLY A 48 -44.01 11.51 12.42
C GLY A 48 -44.51 10.60 13.56
N PHE A 49 -43.53 10.11 14.32
CA PHE A 49 -43.60 9.30 15.55
C PHE A 49 -43.85 7.77 15.44
N CYS A 50 -42.75 7.06 15.71
CA CYS A 50 -42.59 6.05 16.76
C CYS A 50 -43.18 4.62 16.61
N CYS A 51 -42.26 3.70 16.30
CA CYS A 51 -42.03 2.40 16.97
C CYS A 51 -43.06 1.26 16.91
N HIS A 52 -42.50 0.04 16.97
CA HIS A 52 -43.15 -1.27 17.10
C HIS A 52 -44.04 -1.74 15.94
N ARG A 53 -43.41 -2.48 15.01
CA ARG A 53 -43.98 -3.73 14.49
C ARG A 53 -42.88 -4.67 13.96
N THR A 54 -42.78 -5.83 14.62
CA THR A 54 -42.37 -7.14 14.10
C THR A 54 -41.81 -7.18 12.66
N PHE A 55 -40.51 -7.47 12.53
CA PHE A 55 -39.93 -7.92 11.27
C PHE A 55 -40.52 -9.28 10.87
N SER A 56 -41.35 -9.30 9.84
CA SER A 56 -41.71 -10.54 9.16
C SER A 56 -40.51 -11.05 8.37
N TYR A 57 -40.13 -12.31 8.60
CA TYR A 57 -39.11 -12.99 7.82
C TYR A 57 -39.55 -13.07 6.34
N PHE A 58 -38.88 -12.31 5.46
CA PHE A 58 -38.96 -12.56 4.03
C PHE A 58 -38.13 -13.80 3.71
N THR A 59 -38.80 -14.95 3.66
CA THR A 59 -38.27 -16.19 3.08
C THR A 59 -38.04 -15.98 1.58
N VAL A 60 -36.77 -15.81 1.19
CA VAL A 60 -36.39 -15.83 -0.23
C VAL A 60 -36.52 -17.27 -0.72
N SER A 61 -37.54 -17.53 -1.54
CA SER A 61 -37.79 -18.86 -2.11
C SER A 61 -36.68 -19.25 -3.10
N PRO A 62 -36.09 -20.46 -3.01
CA PRO A 62 -34.94 -20.87 -3.81
C PRO A 62 -35.37 -21.42 -5.18
N THR A 63 -35.92 -20.57 -6.05
CA THR A 63 -36.32 -20.94 -7.43
C THR A 63 -35.69 -20.06 -8.49
N ALA A 64 -34.35 -20.04 -8.49
CA ALA A 64 -33.55 -19.72 -9.67
C ALA A 64 -32.42 -20.76 -9.75
N SER A 65 -32.79 -21.98 -10.15
CA SER A 65 -31.85 -23.06 -10.42
C SER A 65 -30.92 -22.64 -11.56
N THR A 66 -29.75 -22.11 -11.22
CA THR A 66 -28.62 -22.10 -12.14
C THR A 66 -28.39 -23.54 -12.58
N MET A 67 -28.52 -23.77 -13.89
CA MET A 67 -28.03 -24.98 -14.54
C MET A 67 -26.50 -25.01 -14.37
N VAL A 68 -26.05 -25.49 -13.21
CA VAL A 68 -24.69 -25.93 -13.01
C VAL A 68 -24.55 -27.16 -13.90
N ASP A 69 -23.94 -26.96 -15.07
CA ASP A 69 -23.61 -28.03 -16.00
C ASP A 69 -22.81 -29.11 -15.26
N SER A 70 -23.51 -30.19 -14.88
CA SER A 70 -23.01 -31.22 -13.99
C SER A 70 -22.00 -32.16 -14.66
N THR A 71 -21.66 -31.90 -15.92
CA THR A 71 -20.75 -32.72 -16.72
C THR A 71 -19.27 -32.46 -16.45
N ASN A 72 -18.88 -31.34 -15.81
CA ASN A 72 -17.47 -30.98 -15.61
C ASN A 72 -16.90 -31.36 -14.22
N LYS A 73 -17.35 -32.50 -13.66
CA LYS A 73 -16.69 -33.10 -12.50
C LYS A 73 -15.31 -33.67 -12.90
N GLY A 74 -14.24 -33.05 -12.43
CA GLY A 74 -12.95 -33.73 -12.23
C GLY A 74 -11.81 -33.47 -13.22
N LYS A 75 -11.95 -32.61 -14.24
CA LYS A 75 -10.78 -32.16 -15.02
C LYS A 75 -9.89 -31.25 -14.16
N ARG A 76 -8.75 -31.78 -13.68
CA ARG A 76 -7.70 -30.97 -13.03
C ARG A 76 -7.37 -29.78 -13.94
N LYS A 77 -7.55 -28.55 -13.45
CA LYS A 77 -6.98 -27.36 -14.11
C LYS A 77 -5.46 -27.55 -14.15
N VAL A 78 -4.94 -27.84 -15.33
CA VAL A 78 -3.50 -27.87 -15.60
C VAL A 78 -3.02 -26.43 -15.60
N SER A 79 -1.85 -26.17 -15.01
CA SER A 79 -1.24 -24.84 -15.09
C SER A 79 -0.98 -24.49 -16.57
N PRO A 80 -1.41 -23.32 -17.07
CA PRO A 80 -1.18 -22.94 -18.46
C PRO A 80 0.29 -22.54 -18.72
N LEU A 81 1.12 -22.40 -17.67
CA LEU A 81 2.55 -22.17 -17.79
C LEU A 81 3.25 -23.32 -18.54
N PRO A 82 3.98 -23.04 -19.63
CA PRO A 82 4.79 -24.03 -20.30
C PRO A 82 5.83 -24.68 -19.37
N LYS A 83 6.11 -25.97 -19.60
CA LYS A 83 7.26 -26.65 -19.00
C LYS A 83 8.55 -25.97 -19.46
N LEU A 84 9.55 -25.96 -18.58
CA LEU A 84 10.85 -25.38 -18.86
C LEU A 84 11.79 -26.44 -19.41
N ASN A 85 12.49 -26.11 -20.50
CA ASN A 85 13.55 -26.94 -21.07
C ASN A 85 14.93 -26.63 -20.44
N GLY A 86 15.02 -25.53 -19.69
CA GLY A 86 16.24 -25.05 -19.04
C GLY A 86 15.94 -23.97 -18.01
N ARG A 87 16.98 -23.49 -17.33
CA ARG A 87 16.90 -22.38 -16.38
C ARG A 87 16.69 -21.07 -17.16
N LEU A 88 15.71 -20.26 -16.74
CA LEU A 88 15.52 -18.89 -17.21
C LEU A 88 15.87 -17.90 -16.11
N LEU A 89 16.43 -16.75 -16.47
CA LEU A 89 16.86 -15.66 -15.61
C LEU A 89 16.16 -14.35 -15.98
N CYS A 90 15.66 -13.63 -14.97
CA CYS A 90 15.07 -12.30 -15.16
C CYS A 90 15.62 -11.30 -14.15
N LEU A 91 15.97 -10.10 -14.65
CA LEU A 91 16.30 -8.92 -13.85
C LEU A 91 15.07 -8.02 -13.76
N GLY A 92 14.56 -7.79 -12.55
CA GLY A 92 13.42 -6.91 -12.30
C GLY A 92 13.84 -5.57 -11.71
N ILE A 93 13.37 -4.46 -12.31
CA ILE A 93 13.65 -3.08 -11.88
C ILE A 93 12.37 -2.44 -11.34
N GLU A 94 12.40 -2.06 -10.06
CA GLU A 94 11.34 -1.35 -9.33
C GLU A 94 11.78 0.08 -8.97
N GLY A 95 10.88 1.05 -9.16
CA GLY A 95 11.13 2.48 -9.02
C GLY A 95 9.86 3.34 -9.16
N SER A 96 8.72 2.83 -8.72
CA SER A 96 7.41 3.50 -8.76
C SER A 96 7.18 4.51 -7.63
N ALA A 97 7.90 4.32 -6.52
CA ALA A 97 7.71 5.04 -5.26
C ALA A 97 9.06 5.58 -4.74
N ASN A 98 9.22 5.76 -3.43
CA ASN A 98 10.46 6.23 -2.82
C ASN A 98 11.57 5.16 -2.66
N LYS A 99 11.35 3.92 -3.12
CA LYS A 99 12.39 2.87 -3.15
C LYS A 99 12.81 2.62 -4.59
N PHE A 100 14.11 2.52 -4.82
CA PHE A 100 14.65 1.95 -6.07
C PHE A 100 15.21 0.56 -5.75
N GLY A 101 14.72 -0.46 -6.45
CA GLY A 101 15.04 -1.85 -6.21
C GLY A 101 15.38 -2.60 -7.49
N CYS A 102 16.37 -3.49 -7.41
CA CYS A 102 16.72 -4.39 -8.49
C CYS A 102 16.95 -5.80 -7.93
N GLY A 103 16.48 -6.82 -8.64
CA GLY A 103 16.64 -8.21 -8.19
C GLY A 103 16.63 -9.20 -9.34
N VAL A 104 17.36 -10.30 -9.16
CA VAL A 104 17.45 -11.37 -10.14
C VAL A 104 16.73 -12.60 -9.61
N ILE A 105 15.86 -13.17 -10.44
CA ILE A 105 15.14 -14.41 -10.14
C ILE A 105 15.42 -15.45 -11.22
N ALA A 106 15.48 -16.72 -10.81
CA ALA A 106 15.60 -17.87 -11.69
C ALA A 106 14.34 -18.73 -11.65
N HIS A 107 13.89 -19.19 -12.81
CA HIS A 107 12.94 -20.29 -12.95
C HIS A 107 13.68 -21.50 -13.53
N SER A 108 13.76 -22.60 -12.79
CA SER A 108 14.38 -23.86 -13.21
C SER A 108 13.32 -24.96 -13.36
N PRO A 109 13.49 -25.94 -14.26
CA PRO A 109 12.72 -27.17 -14.19
C PRO A 109 12.96 -27.86 -12.84
N ALA A 110 11.91 -28.48 -12.27
CA ALA A 110 12.12 -29.38 -11.15
C ALA A 110 12.86 -30.65 -11.62
N PRO A 111 13.69 -31.28 -10.76
CA PRO A 111 14.26 -32.59 -11.04
C PRO A 111 13.17 -33.57 -11.46
N SER A 112 13.41 -34.32 -12.52
CA SER A 112 12.65 -35.55 -12.77
C SER A 112 12.86 -36.46 -11.57
N ALA A 113 11.76 -36.93 -10.96
CA ALA A 113 11.86 -38.02 -10.01
C ALA A 113 12.47 -39.22 -10.75
N GLU A 114 13.64 -39.67 -10.31
CA GLU A 114 14.15 -40.97 -10.73
C GLU A 114 13.18 -42.05 -10.24
N PRO A 115 13.05 -43.17 -10.96
CA PRO A 115 12.24 -44.29 -10.47
C PRO A 115 12.92 -44.87 -9.22
N GLU A 116 12.31 -44.66 -8.05
CA GLU A 116 12.78 -45.24 -6.79
C GLU A 116 12.89 -46.76 -6.93
N ALA A 117 14.12 -47.26 -6.86
CA ALA A 117 14.40 -48.68 -6.83
C ALA A 117 14.30 -49.19 -5.38
N GLY A 118 13.26 -49.99 -5.11
CA GLY A 118 13.29 -50.97 -4.02
C GLY A 118 12.77 -50.53 -2.64
N GLU A 119 11.76 -51.29 -2.18
CA GLU A 119 11.57 -51.77 -0.80
C GLU A 119 11.21 -50.77 0.33
N GLY A 120 9.91 -50.72 0.62
CA GLY A 120 9.41 -51.32 1.87
C GLY A 120 9.66 -50.61 3.20
N SER A 121 8.69 -49.79 3.64
CA SER A 121 8.05 -49.99 4.96
C SER A 121 6.76 -49.19 5.11
N SER A 122 5.83 -49.71 5.91
CA SER A 122 4.56 -49.08 6.24
C SER A 122 4.70 -48.11 7.42
N SER A 123 4.30 -46.85 7.26
CA SER A 123 3.78 -46.07 8.40
C SER A 123 2.75 -45.03 7.97
N THR A 124 1.76 -44.82 8.83
CA THR A 124 0.59 -43.99 8.57
C THR A 124 0.80 -42.55 9.05
N SER A 125 0.87 -41.58 8.14
CA SER A 125 0.35 -40.24 8.45
C SER A 125 -0.21 -39.55 7.20
N ALA A 126 -1.45 -39.09 7.27
CA ALA A 126 -2.14 -38.41 6.18
C ALA A 126 -1.82 -36.90 6.17
N HIS A 127 -0.55 -36.53 6.26
CA HIS A 127 -0.12 -35.15 6.03
C HIS A 127 -0.23 -34.81 4.54
N ALA A 128 -0.74 -33.61 4.25
CA ALA A 128 -1.15 -33.22 2.90
C ALA A 128 0.02 -33.28 1.90
N ARG A 129 -0.02 -34.23 0.96
CA ARG A 129 0.95 -34.41 -0.14
C ARG A 129 1.14 -33.12 -0.92
N HIS A 130 2.13 -32.31 -0.52
CA HIS A 130 2.62 -31.19 -1.30
C HIS A 130 3.28 -31.75 -2.55
N LYS A 131 2.64 -31.52 -3.70
CA LYS A 131 3.17 -31.98 -4.99
C LYS A 131 4.40 -31.15 -5.31
N ASN A 132 5.52 -31.80 -5.66
CA ASN A 132 6.70 -31.11 -6.16
C ASN A 132 6.30 -30.13 -7.28
N PRO A 133 6.65 -28.84 -7.17
CA PRO A 133 6.25 -27.84 -8.14
C PRO A 133 6.96 -28.11 -9.47
N ALA A 134 6.26 -27.96 -10.61
CA ALA A 134 6.86 -28.18 -11.94
C ALA A 134 7.92 -27.12 -12.33
N THR A 135 8.12 -26.11 -11.50
CA THR A 135 9.18 -25.09 -11.62
C THR A 135 9.70 -24.80 -10.22
N ILE A 136 11.02 -24.81 -10.06
CA ILE A 136 11.70 -24.27 -8.89
C ILE A 136 11.94 -22.78 -9.16
N VAL A 137 11.51 -21.92 -8.24
CA VAL A 137 11.75 -20.48 -8.28
C VAL A 137 12.82 -20.14 -7.26
N THR A 138 13.89 -19.47 -7.68
CA THR A 138 15.03 -19.13 -6.83
C THR A 138 15.34 -17.64 -6.95
N VAL A 139 15.26 -16.93 -5.83
CA VAL A 139 15.77 -15.55 -5.73
C VAL A 139 17.29 -15.61 -5.65
N LEU A 140 17.98 -15.01 -6.62
CA LEU A 140 19.45 -14.95 -6.65
C LEU A 140 19.98 -13.66 -6.00
N SER A 141 19.22 -12.57 -6.14
CA SER A 141 19.54 -11.30 -5.47
C SER A 141 18.29 -10.43 -5.33
N ASN A 142 18.27 -9.63 -4.26
CA ASN A 142 17.26 -8.60 -4.03
C ASN A 142 17.95 -7.40 -3.36
N VAL A 143 18.24 -6.35 -4.14
CA VAL A 143 18.97 -5.16 -3.68
C VAL A 143 18.05 -3.95 -3.79
N ARG A 144 18.07 -3.10 -2.76
CA ARG A 144 17.16 -1.95 -2.66
C ARG A 144 17.84 -0.79 -1.95
N HIS A 145 17.53 0.43 -2.37
CA HIS A 145 17.82 1.64 -1.62
C HIS A 145 16.54 2.48 -1.44
N THR A 146 16.37 3.05 -0.24
CA THR A 146 15.19 3.84 0.13
C THR A 146 15.56 5.32 0.20
N TYR A 147 14.78 6.16 -0.46
CA TYR A 147 14.83 7.61 -0.26
C TYR A 147 14.06 7.96 1.02
N ILE A 148 14.79 8.43 2.03
CA ILE A 148 14.27 8.86 3.34
C ILE A 148 14.36 10.38 3.41
N THR A 149 13.27 11.03 3.82
CA THR A 149 13.19 12.49 4.04
C THR A 149 13.25 12.85 5.53
N PRO A 150 13.64 14.08 5.90
CA PRO A 150 13.60 14.55 7.28
C PRO A 150 12.24 14.36 7.97
N PRO A 151 12.18 14.19 9.31
CA PRO A 151 10.91 14.09 10.04
C PRO A 151 9.98 15.27 9.76
N GLY A 152 8.69 15.01 9.54
CA GLY A 152 7.72 16.03 9.12
C GLY A 152 7.63 16.27 7.61
N GLU A 153 8.62 15.85 6.82
CA GLU A 153 8.62 15.96 5.36
C GLU A 153 8.18 14.67 4.66
N GLY A 154 7.74 14.80 3.41
CA GLY A 154 7.38 13.68 2.53
C GLY A 154 8.15 13.78 1.21
N PHE A 155 8.44 12.63 0.61
CA PHE A 155 9.21 12.56 -0.64
C PHE A 155 8.45 13.19 -1.82
N LEU A 156 9.12 14.07 -2.56
CA LEU A 156 8.58 14.67 -3.78
C LEU A 156 8.99 13.86 -5.03
N PRO A 157 8.20 13.86 -6.12
CA PRO A 157 8.52 13.10 -7.33
C PRO A 157 9.84 13.52 -8.01
N SER A 158 10.20 14.80 -7.92
CA SER A 158 11.46 15.37 -8.43
C SER A 158 12.69 14.79 -7.74
N ASP A 159 12.69 14.84 -6.41
CA ASP A 159 13.81 14.47 -5.56
C ASP A 159 13.94 12.94 -5.47
N THR A 160 12.81 12.24 -5.45
CA THR A 160 12.77 10.79 -5.60
C THR A 160 13.40 10.35 -6.93
N ALA A 161 13.08 11.03 -8.04
CA ALA A 161 13.68 10.72 -9.33
C ALA A 161 15.18 11.06 -9.38
N ARG A 162 15.64 12.10 -8.66
CA ARG A 162 17.07 12.40 -8.50
C ARG A 162 17.79 11.26 -7.79
N HIS A 163 17.29 10.83 -6.62
CA HIS A 163 17.77 9.64 -5.91
C HIS A 163 17.81 8.40 -6.83
N HIS A 164 16.76 8.15 -7.61
CA HIS A 164 16.71 7.00 -8.51
C HIS A 164 17.84 7.03 -9.56
N ARG A 165 18.18 8.21 -10.12
CA ARG A 165 19.31 8.34 -11.05
C ARG A 165 20.66 8.08 -10.38
N GLU A 166 20.86 8.58 -9.16
CA GLU A 166 22.09 8.42 -8.39
C GLU A 166 22.35 6.97 -7.93
N TRP A 167 21.28 6.21 -7.69
CA TRP A 167 21.35 4.84 -7.17
C TRP A 167 21.16 3.75 -8.22
N ALA A 168 20.60 4.05 -9.41
CA ALA A 168 20.25 3.03 -10.39
C ALA A 168 21.42 2.10 -10.75
N ILE A 169 22.57 2.67 -11.13
CA ILE A 169 23.76 1.89 -11.52
C ILE A 169 24.27 1.06 -10.33
N LYS A 170 24.37 1.67 -9.13
CA LYS A 170 24.85 0.98 -7.92
C LYS A 170 23.99 -0.23 -7.56
N VAL A 171 22.67 -0.05 -7.52
CA VAL A 171 21.70 -1.09 -7.15
C VAL A 171 21.66 -2.21 -8.20
N ILE A 172 21.73 -1.88 -9.49
CA ILE A 172 21.72 -2.88 -10.57
C ILE A 172 23.05 -3.66 -10.61
N SER A 173 24.18 -2.98 -10.60
CA SER A 173 25.50 -3.65 -10.58
C SER A 173 25.66 -4.55 -9.37
N GLU A 174 25.17 -4.14 -8.19
CA GLU A 174 25.21 -5.00 -7.02
C GLU A 174 24.20 -6.17 -7.09
N ALA A 175 23.01 -5.98 -7.64
CA ALA A 175 22.05 -7.08 -7.85
C ALA A 175 22.60 -8.15 -8.80
N VAL A 176 23.24 -7.74 -9.90
CA VAL A 176 23.89 -8.64 -10.87
C VAL A 176 25.08 -9.36 -10.22
N ARG A 177 25.94 -8.61 -9.51
CA ARG A 177 27.10 -9.16 -8.78
C ARG A 177 26.68 -10.17 -7.71
N LYS A 178 25.67 -9.87 -6.88
CA LYS A 178 25.16 -10.77 -5.84
C LYS A 178 24.52 -12.03 -6.42
N ALA A 179 23.91 -11.94 -7.60
CA ALA A 179 23.35 -13.09 -8.31
C ALA A 179 24.40 -14.01 -8.97
N GLY A 180 25.66 -13.56 -9.07
CA GLY A 180 26.75 -14.34 -9.65
C GLY A 180 26.65 -14.53 -11.17
N ILE A 181 26.01 -13.60 -11.88
CA ILE A 181 25.77 -13.68 -13.34
C ILE A 181 26.32 -12.44 -14.06
N ARG A 182 26.42 -12.50 -15.39
CA ARG A 182 26.59 -11.33 -16.26
C ARG A 182 25.23 -10.86 -16.76
N ILE A 183 25.13 -9.59 -17.18
CA ILE A 183 23.88 -9.05 -17.75
C ILE A 183 23.49 -9.81 -19.03
N SER A 184 24.48 -10.23 -19.83
CA SER A 184 24.29 -11.06 -21.03
C SER A 184 23.67 -12.45 -20.78
N ASP A 185 23.63 -12.89 -19.52
CA ASP A 185 23.11 -14.22 -19.16
C ASP A 185 21.61 -14.17 -18.83
N LEU A 186 20.97 -12.99 -18.90
CA LEU A 186 19.54 -12.79 -18.63
C LEU A 186 18.69 -13.07 -19.88
N ASP A 187 17.62 -13.86 -19.74
CA ASP A 187 16.66 -14.11 -20.83
C ASP A 187 15.69 -12.93 -21.03
N CYS A 188 15.39 -12.16 -19.97
CA CYS A 188 14.55 -10.98 -20.06
C CYS A 188 14.83 -9.95 -18.95
N ILE A 189 14.50 -8.69 -19.22
CA ILE A 189 14.54 -7.58 -18.26
C ILE A 189 13.11 -7.10 -18.01
N ALA A 190 12.66 -7.19 -16.77
CA ALA A 190 11.37 -6.69 -16.34
C ALA A 190 11.51 -5.31 -15.68
N TYR A 191 10.55 -4.42 -15.93
CA TYR A 191 10.51 -3.10 -15.27
C TYR A 191 9.09 -2.72 -14.86
N THR A 192 8.97 -1.92 -13.82
CA THR A 192 7.67 -1.40 -13.38
C THR A 192 7.12 -0.40 -14.41
N LYS A 193 6.10 -0.83 -15.16
CA LYS A 193 5.35 0.04 -16.08
C LYS A 193 4.40 0.98 -15.33
N GLY A 194 3.88 0.53 -14.20
CA GLY A 194 3.07 1.32 -13.27
C GLY A 194 2.07 0.45 -12.48
N PRO A 195 1.19 1.04 -11.65
CA PRO A 195 1.05 2.47 -11.36
C PRO A 195 2.25 3.04 -10.59
N GLY A 196 2.28 4.37 -10.38
CA GLY A 196 3.36 5.02 -9.63
C GLY A 196 3.58 6.49 -9.94
N MET A 197 4.58 7.09 -9.29
CA MET A 197 5.03 8.46 -9.53
C MET A 197 5.69 8.59 -10.91
N GLY A 198 5.32 9.61 -11.68
CA GLY A 198 5.73 9.74 -13.09
C GLY A 198 7.24 9.83 -13.30
N THR A 199 7.92 10.74 -12.62
CA THR A 199 9.35 10.95 -12.79
C THR A 199 10.23 9.79 -12.27
N PRO A 200 9.93 9.12 -11.13
CA PRO A 200 10.57 7.85 -10.75
C PRO A 200 10.36 6.73 -11.77
N LEU A 201 9.13 6.49 -12.22
CA LEU A 201 8.82 5.48 -13.24
C LEU A 201 9.60 5.73 -14.54
N GLN A 202 9.74 6.99 -14.97
CA GLN A 202 10.54 7.36 -16.14
C GLN A 202 12.00 6.94 -16.01
N VAL A 203 12.60 7.09 -14.82
CA VAL A 203 13.99 6.63 -14.57
C VAL A 203 14.08 5.12 -14.66
N GLY A 204 13.18 4.37 -14.02
CA GLY A 204 13.16 2.90 -14.11
C GLY A 204 12.99 2.37 -15.54
N SER A 205 12.03 2.93 -16.29
CA SER A 205 11.78 2.62 -17.70
C SER A 205 12.97 2.95 -18.60
N LEU A 206 13.60 4.13 -18.41
CA LEU A 206 14.77 4.53 -19.20
C LEU A 206 15.94 3.57 -18.98
N VAL A 207 16.26 3.25 -17.73
CA VAL A 207 17.37 2.34 -17.39
C VAL A 207 17.12 0.94 -17.94
N ALA A 208 15.90 0.41 -17.82
CA ALA A 208 15.55 -0.88 -18.40
C ALA A 208 15.70 -0.90 -19.93
N ARG A 209 15.22 0.14 -20.62
CA ARG A 209 15.36 0.30 -22.08
C ARG A 209 16.82 0.38 -22.51
N THR A 210 17.66 1.12 -21.79
CA THR A 210 19.11 1.19 -22.06
C THR A 210 19.76 -0.18 -21.94
N LEU A 211 19.50 -0.94 -20.87
CA LEU A 211 20.08 -2.29 -20.70
C LEU A 211 19.60 -3.27 -21.77
N SER A 212 18.32 -3.23 -22.12
CA SER A 212 17.75 -4.04 -23.20
C SER A 212 18.42 -3.77 -24.54
N LEU A 213 18.59 -2.50 -24.91
CA LEU A 213 19.23 -2.10 -26.17
C LEU A 213 20.74 -2.41 -26.21
N LEU A 214 21.45 -2.26 -25.09
CA LEU A 214 22.88 -2.53 -25.01
C LEU A 214 23.23 -4.02 -25.11
N HIS A 215 22.34 -4.90 -24.65
CA HIS A 215 22.59 -6.35 -24.58
C HIS A 215 21.71 -7.20 -25.51
N GLY A 216 20.75 -6.60 -26.22
CA GLY A 216 19.81 -7.32 -27.09
C GLY A 216 18.74 -8.13 -26.34
N ILE A 217 18.44 -7.76 -25.09
CA ILE A 217 17.63 -8.59 -24.17
C ILE A 217 16.16 -8.11 -24.17
N PRO A 218 15.16 -9.01 -24.32
CA PRO A 218 13.74 -8.66 -24.31
C PRO A 218 13.27 -7.92 -23.05
N LEU A 219 12.37 -6.93 -23.22
CA LEU A 219 11.72 -6.22 -22.12
C LEU A 219 10.35 -6.79 -21.75
N ILE A 220 10.00 -6.69 -20.47
CA ILE A 220 8.64 -6.89 -19.95
C ILE A 220 8.20 -5.68 -19.12
N GLY A 221 7.16 -4.98 -19.57
CA GLY A 221 6.50 -3.93 -18.79
C GLY A 221 5.48 -4.51 -17.80
N VAL A 222 5.84 -4.52 -16.52
CA VAL A 222 5.07 -5.19 -15.45
C VAL A 222 4.15 -4.22 -14.71
N ASN A 223 2.95 -4.69 -14.35
CA ASN A 223 2.08 -3.97 -13.42
C ASN A 223 2.55 -4.19 -11.98
N HIS A 224 2.83 -3.11 -11.26
CA HIS A 224 3.35 -3.12 -9.88
C HIS A 224 2.48 -3.93 -8.91
N CYS A 225 1.16 -3.77 -8.99
CA CYS A 225 0.20 -4.46 -8.12
C CYS A 225 0.19 -5.98 -8.39
N VAL A 226 0.29 -6.38 -9.66
CA VAL A 226 0.44 -7.80 -10.05
C VAL A 226 1.79 -8.37 -9.60
N GLY A 227 2.87 -7.57 -9.61
CA GLY A 227 4.16 -7.94 -9.03
C GLY A 227 4.04 -8.34 -7.56
N HIS A 228 3.47 -7.46 -6.73
CA HIS A 228 3.15 -7.73 -5.32
C HIS A 228 2.34 -9.02 -5.14
N ILE A 229 1.28 -9.22 -5.92
CA ILE A 229 0.43 -10.41 -5.82
C ILE A 229 1.20 -11.69 -6.17
N GLU A 230 1.89 -11.75 -7.31
CA GLU A 230 2.56 -12.99 -7.75
C GLU A 230 3.78 -13.34 -6.89
N MET A 231 4.51 -12.34 -6.35
CA MET A 231 5.56 -12.60 -5.37
C MET A 231 4.97 -13.09 -4.04
N GLY A 232 3.93 -12.43 -3.54
CA GLY A 232 3.23 -12.86 -2.33
C GLY A 232 2.76 -14.32 -2.43
N ARG A 233 2.16 -14.69 -3.56
CA ARG A 233 1.75 -16.07 -3.86
C ARG A 233 2.92 -17.06 -3.93
N GLN A 234 4.03 -16.66 -4.55
CA GLN A 234 5.21 -17.52 -4.72
C GLN A 234 5.91 -17.83 -3.39
N ILE A 235 6.05 -16.84 -2.51
CA ILE A 235 6.71 -17.01 -1.20
C ILE A 235 5.79 -17.74 -0.21
N THR A 236 4.51 -17.37 -0.17
CA THR A 236 3.54 -17.94 0.80
C THR A 236 2.90 -19.25 0.35
N SER A 237 3.17 -19.70 -0.89
CA SER A 237 2.48 -20.83 -1.54
C SER A 237 0.94 -20.70 -1.58
N SER A 238 0.39 -19.48 -1.50
CA SER A 238 -1.05 -19.24 -1.46
C SER A 238 -1.71 -19.44 -2.84
N HIS A 239 -2.66 -20.39 -2.91
CA HIS A 239 -3.16 -20.90 -4.18
C HIS A 239 -4.28 -20.05 -4.81
N ASN A 240 -5.30 -19.65 -4.05
CA ASN A 240 -6.34 -18.73 -4.55
C ASN A 240 -6.95 -17.85 -3.43
N PRO A 241 -6.14 -16.97 -2.80
CA PRO A 241 -6.60 -16.09 -1.73
C PRO A 241 -7.37 -14.88 -2.28
N VAL A 242 -8.16 -14.24 -1.43
CA VAL A 242 -8.45 -12.79 -1.55
C VAL A 242 -7.20 -12.04 -1.15
N VAL A 243 -6.79 -11.05 -1.93
CA VAL A 243 -5.60 -10.25 -1.67
C VAL A 243 -5.98 -8.90 -1.10
N LEU A 244 -5.50 -8.57 0.10
CA LEU A 244 -5.48 -7.20 0.60
C LEU A 244 -4.14 -6.56 0.22
N TYR A 245 -4.16 -5.66 -0.75
CA TYR A 245 -2.98 -4.89 -1.15
C TYR A 245 -2.99 -3.50 -0.50
N VAL A 246 -2.05 -3.27 0.42
CA VAL A 246 -1.95 -2.06 1.23
C VAL A 246 -0.53 -1.49 1.24
N SER A 247 -0.36 -0.31 0.64
CA SER A 247 0.92 0.37 0.49
C SER A 247 0.78 1.89 0.74
N GLY A 248 1.88 2.62 0.60
CA GLY A 248 1.88 4.10 0.61
C GLY A 248 1.04 4.72 -0.53
N GLY A 249 0.82 3.99 -1.62
CA GLY A 249 0.11 4.47 -2.81
C GLY A 249 -1.19 3.72 -3.16
N ASN A 250 -1.47 2.57 -2.54
CA ASN A 250 -2.60 1.72 -2.88
C ASN A 250 -3.31 1.14 -1.64
N THR A 251 -4.61 0.93 -1.77
CA THR A 251 -5.44 0.20 -0.80
C THR A 251 -6.57 -0.45 -1.59
N GLN A 252 -6.45 -1.75 -1.83
CA GLN A 252 -7.34 -2.51 -2.71
C GLN A 252 -7.57 -3.93 -2.18
N VAL A 253 -8.79 -4.40 -2.27
CA VAL A 253 -9.18 -5.80 -2.05
C VAL A 253 -9.39 -6.44 -3.42
N ILE A 254 -8.59 -7.45 -3.73
CA ILE A 254 -8.42 -8.00 -5.08
C ILE A 254 -8.67 -9.50 -5.05
N ALA A 255 -9.39 -10.05 -6.03
CA ALA A 255 -9.45 -11.49 -6.22
C ALA A 255 -9.28 -11.87 -7.70
N TYR A 256 -8.73 -13.06 -7.92
CA TYR A 256 -8.51 -13.59 -9.26
C TYR A 256 -9.80 -14.18 -9.84
N SER A 257 -10.22 -13.70 -11.01
CA SER A 257 -11.37 -14.25 -11.73
C SER A 257 -11.27 -13.97 -13.23
N GLN A 258 -11.48 -15.00 -14.06
CA GLN A 258 -11.43 -14.94 -15.53
C GLN A 258 -10.12 -14.34 -16.07
N GLN A 259 -8.97 -14.87 -15.63
CA GLN A 259 -7.64 -14.43 -16.07
C GLN A 259 -7.36 -12.93 -15.85
N ARG A 260 -8.00 -12.33 -14.84
CA ARG A 260 -7.75 -10.95 -14.39
C ARG A 260 -7.74 -10.91 -12.86
N TYR A 261 -6.92 -10.03 -12.31
CA TYR A 261 -6.97 -9.64 -10.90
C TYR A 261 -7.97 -8.48 -10.77
N ARG A 262 -9.19 -8.80 -10.33
CA ARG A 262 -10.30 -7.86 -10.24
C ARG A 262 -10.33 -7.20 -8.87
N ILE A 263 -10.57 -5.89 -8.85
CA ILE A 263 -10.73 -5.11 -7.63
C ILE A 263 -12.20 -5.22 -7.19
N PHE A 264 -12.43 -5.69 -5.96
CA PHE A 264 -13.75 -5.82 -5.35
C PHE A 264 -14.07 -4.68 -4.38
N GLY A 265 -13.04 -4.05 -3.83
CA GLY A 265 -13.13 -2.84 -3.04
C GLY A 265 -11.83 -2.05 -3.12
N GLU A 266 -11.89 -0.73 -3.10
CA GLU A 266 -10.70 0.13 -3.05
C GLU A 266 -10.90 1.38 -2.18
N THR A 267 -9.81 2.10 -1.90
CA THR A 267 -9.94 3.43 -1.29
C THR A 267 -10.53 4.42 -2.28
N LEU A 268 -11.46 5.25 -1.78
CA LEU A 268 -12.12 6.31 -2.54
C LEU A 268 -11.33 7.62 -2.54
N ASP A 269 -10.29 7.75 -1.70
CA ASP A 269 -9.51 8.98 -1.55
C ASP A 269 -7.98 8.75 -1.49
N ILE A 270 -7.45 8.38 -0.31
CA ILE A 270 -6.03 8.18 -0.04
C ILE A 270 -5.76 6.74 0.39
N ALA A 271 -4.59 6.21 0.06
CA ALA A 271 -4.16 4.91 0.54
C ALA A 271 -3.89 4.91 2.05
N ILE A 272 -4.04 3.77 2.72
CA ILE A 272 -3.77 3.63 4.15
C ILE A 272 -2.34 4.01 4.50
N GLY A 273 -1.34 3.62 3.71
CA GLY A 273 0.03 4.05 3.94
C GLY A 273 0.20 5.56 3.79
N ASN A 274 -0.53 6.23 2.88
CA ASN A 274 -0.53 7.69 2.80
C ASN A 274 -1.16 8.35 4.02
N CYS A 275 -2.24 7.77 4.56
CA CYS A 275 -2.88 8.22 5.79
C CYS A 275 -1.90 8.13 6.98
N LEU A 276 -1.25 6.97 7.15
CA LEU A 276 -0.22 6.74 8.18
C LEU A 276 0.96 7.71 8.01
N ASP A 277 1.54 7.81 6.80
CA ASP A 277 2.67 8.71 6.52
C ASP A 277 2.32 10.19 6.76
N ARG A 278 1.10 10.62 6.42
CA ARG A 278 0.64 11.99 6.70
C ARG A 278 0.44 12.23 8.18
N PHE A 279 -0.12 11.28 8.92
CA PHE A 279 -0.27 11.38 10.37
C PHE A 279 1.09 11.44 11.08
N ALA A 280 2.04 10.57 10.70
CA ALA A 280 3.42 10.62 11.20
C ALA A 280 4.05 12.01 11.02
N ARG A 281 3.86 12.65 9.86
CA ARG A 281 4.30 14.03 9.63
C ARG A 281 3.64 15.06 10.55
N ILE A 282 2.32 14.98 10.75
CA ILE A 282 1.57 15.88 11.64
C ILE A 282 2.14 15.83 13.06
N ILE A 283 2.41 14.64 13.59
CA ILE A 283 2.99 14.47 14.94
C ILE A 283 4.53 14.57 14.96
N ARG A 284 5.19 14.93 13.85
CA ARG A 284 6.67 14.99 13.71
C ARG A 284 7.42 13.70 14.08
N LEU A 285 6.81 12.55 13.84
CA LEU A 285 7.46 11.25 14.00
C LEU A 285 8.56 11.06 12.95
N ARG A 286 9.58 10.24 13.28
CA ARG A 286 10.71 9.98 12.37
C ARG A 286 10.27 9.13 11.18
N ASN A 287 10.88 9.38 10.02
CA ASN A 287 10.61 8.64 8.77
C ASN A 287 11.50 7.39 8.60
N ASP A 288 12.49 7.18 9.46
CA ASP A 288 13.45 6.07 9.41
C ASP A 288 13.09 4.99 10.46
N PRO A 289 13.03 3.68 10.13
CA PRO A 289 13.18 3.09 8.79
C PRO A 289 11.95 3.28 7.89
N SER A 290 10.77 3.47 8.48
CA SER A 290 9.57 3.96 7.79
C SER A 290 8.61 4.64 8.78
N PRO A 291 7.75 5.58 8.33
CA PRO A 291 6.79 6.23 9.21
C PRO A 291 5.76 5.25 9.79
N GLY A 292 5.26 4.31 8.97
CA GLY A 292 4.30 3.29 9.38
C GLY A 292 4.84 2.34 10.47
N TYR A 293 6.10 1.92 10.37
CA TYR A 293 6.76 1.11 11.41
C TYR A 293 6.88 1.88 12.74
N ASN A 294 7.26 3.15 12.68
CA ASN A 294 7.35 3.97 13.89
C ASN A 294 5.98 4.23 14.53
N ILE A 295 4.90 4.37 13.73
CA ILE A 295 3.53 4.43 14.27
C ILE A 295 3.20 3.14 15.02
N GLU A 296 3.58 1.96 14.51
CA GLU A 296 3.34 0.68 15.19
C GLU A 296 4.08 0.59 16.54
N LEU A 297 5.35 1.02 16.59
CA LEU A 297 6.11 1.02 17.85
C LEU A 297 5.51 1.95 18.91
N GLU A 298 4.92 3.09 18.50
CA GLU A 298 4.27 4.03 19.42
C GLU A 298 2.83 3.62 19.76
N ALA A 299 2.12 2.96 18.84
CA ALA A 299 0.78 2.38 19.08
C ALA A 299 0.80 1.35 20.22
N ARG A 300 1.84 0.50 20.29
CA ARG A 300 2.04 -0.47 21.39
C ARG A 300 2.21 0.17 22.78
N LYS A 301 2.45 1.49 22.84
CA LYS A 301 2.58 2.26 24.08
C LYS A 301 1.31 3.04 24.43
N GLY A 302 0.34 3.09 23.52
CA GLY A 302 -0.97 3.69 23.74
C GLY A 302 -1.77 2.88 24.74
N ARG A 303 -2.62 3.55 25.51
CA ARG A 303 -3.46 2.93 26.56
C ARG A 303 -4.94 3.31 26.41
N ARG A 304 -5.23 4.47 25.82
CA ARG A 304 -6.59 5.00 25.65
C ARG A 304 -7.01 4.90 24.19
N PHE A 305 -8.11 4.20 23.92
CA PHE A 305 -8.77 4.30 22.62
C PHE A 305 -9.53 5.63 22.53
N ILE A 306 -9.30 6.38 21.46
CA ILE A 306 -9.96 7.64 21.14
C ILE A 306 -10.81 7.40 19.89
N PRO A 307 -12.15 7.52 19.96
CA PRO A 307 -13.02 7.27 18.81
C PRO A 307 -12.69 8.15 17.61
N LEU A 308 -12.47 7.52 16.45
CA LEU A 308 -12.24 8.17 15.16
C LEU A 308 -13.37 7.83 14.17
N PRO A 309 -13.61 8.66 13.13
CA PRO A 309 -14.65 8.38 12.13
C PRO A 309 -14.38 7.07 11.37
N PHE A 310 -15.36 6.15 11.39
CA PHE A 310 -15.27 4.86 10.69
C PHE A 310 -15.84 4.96 9.27
N GLY A 311 -15.00 4.80 8.26
CA GLY A 311 -15.26 5.24 6.88
C GLY A 311 -15.54 4.14 5.85
N THR A 312 -16.23 3.05 6.18
CA THR A 312 -16.55 1.99 5.21
C THR A 312 -17.80 2.29 4.37
N LYS A 313 -17.77 1.92 3.09
CA LYS A 313 -18.87 2.08 2.13
C LYS A 313 -18.97 0.84 1.23
N GLY A 314 -19.78 -0.13 1.63
CA GLY A 314 -19.83 -1.42 0.92
C GLY A 314 -18.52 -2.19 1.08
N MET A 315 -17.77 -2.38 0.00
CA MET A 315 -16.40 -2.94 0.05
C MET A 315 -15.30 -1.85 -0.06
N ASP A 316 -15.68 -0.58 -0.18
CA ASP A 316 -14.74 0.54 -0.31
C ASP A 316 -14.50 1.25 1.03
N VAL A 317 -13.41 2.02 1.11
CA VAL A 317 -13.05 2.83 2.29
C VAL A 317 -12.76 4.30 1.94
N THR A 318 -13.00 5.20 2.89
CA THR A 318 -12.57 6.60 2.84
C THR A 318 -11.76 6.92 4.10
N LEU A 319 -10.55 7.46 3.91
CA LEU A 319 -9.57 7.71 4.96
C LEU A 319 -9.24 9.20 5.14
N ALA A 320 -9.59 10.06 4.17
CA ALA A 320 -9.31 11.49 4.25
C ALA A 320 -10.04 12.15 5.44
N GLY A 321 -11.32 11.81 5.67
CA GLY A 321 -12.09 12.35 6.80
C GLY A 321 -11.54 11.92 8.17
N LEU A 322 -11.07 10.68 8.27
CA LEU A 322 -10.40 10.15 9.45
C LEU A 322 -9.07 10.87 9.72
N LEU A 323 -8.27 11.08 8.68
CA LEU A 323 -7.02 11.83 8.77
C LEU A 323 -7.24 13.28 9.23
N THR A 324 -8.28 13.95 8.71
CA THR A 324 -8.64 15.30 9.19
C THR A 324 -9.11 15.29 10.64
N ALA A 325 -9.91 14.31 11.07
CA ALA A 325 -10.36 14.22 12.45
C ALA A 325 -9.20 14.01 13.44
N ILE A 326 -8.27 13.09 13.14
CA ILE A 326 -7.10 12.87 14.00
C ILE A 326 -6.12 14.05 13.98
N GLU A 327 -6.03 14.80 12.87
CA GLU A 327 -5.29 16.07 12.83
C GLU A 327 -5.89 17.11 13.79
N GLN A 328 -7.22 17.23 13.89
CA GLN A 328 -7.83 18.16 14.85
C GLN A 328 -7.56 17.79 16.31
N LEU A 329 -7.45 16.49 16.64
CA LEU A 329 -7.07 16.05 17.99
C LEU A 329 -5.66 16.53 18.38
N THR A 330 -4.75 16.71 17.42
CA THR A 330 -3.41 17.31 17.69
C THR A 330 -3.43 18.82 17.96
N LYS A 331 -4.58 19.47 17.77
CA LYS A 331 -4.83 20.89 18.05
C LYS A 331 -5.70 21.12 19.29
N ASP A 332 -6.18 20.04 19.92
CA ASP A 332 -6.94 20.06 21.17
C ASP A 332 -6.05 20.54 22.33
N LYS A 333 -6.60 21.34 23.25
CA LYS A 333 -5.90 21.82 24.45
C LYS A 333 -5.39 20.67 25.35
N ARG A 334 -5.96 19.47 25.23
CA ARG A 334 -5.59 18.26 25.97
C ARG A 334 -4.42 17.50 25.35
N TYR A 335 -4.05 17.80 24.11
CA TYR A 335 -2.92 17.17 23.45
C TYR A 335 -1.58 17.56 24.10
N ARG A 336 -0.67 16.60 24.24
CA ARG A 336 0.70 16.81 24.75
C ARG A 336 1.68 16.22 23.75
N SER A 337 2.38 17.07 23.02
CA SER A 337 3.42 16.67 22.06
C SER A 337 4.61 15.98 22.74
N TRP A 338 5.48 15.35 21.95
CA TRP A 338 6.72 14.70 22.40
C TRP A 338 7.54 15.57 23.37
N ASP A 339 7.73 16.85 23.03
CA ASP A 339 8.56 17.80 23.77
C ASP A 339 7.95 18.23 25.12
N SER A 340 6.64 18.03 25.30
CA SER A 340 5.93 18.36 26.55
C SER A 340 6.42 17.52 27.75
N ARG A 341 7.16 16.42 27.50
CA ARG A 341 7.81 15.61 28.54
C ARG A 341 9.26 16.07 28.81
N ALA A 342 9.92 16.72 27.86
CA ALA A 342 11.32 17.16 27.99
C ALA A 342 11.47 18.37 28.92
N SER A 343 10.53 19.33 28.86
CA SER A 343 10.53 20.53 29.72
C SER A 343 10.43 20.22 31.22
N ARG A 344 9.82 19.10 31.62
CA ARG A 344 9.83 18.63 33.03
C ARG A 344 11.17 18.03 33.46
N ALA A 345 11.99 17.52 32.54
CA ALA A 345 13.28 16.91 32.88
C ALA A 345 14.39 17.95 33.13
N GLN A 346 14.34 19.09 32.43
CA GLN A 346 15.31 20.19 32.62
C GLN A 346 15.03 21.07 33.85
N GLY A 347 13.88 20.92 34.51
CA GLY A 347 13.53 21.62 35.76
C GLY A 347 14.18 21.07 37.04
N ARG A 348 15.03 20.04 36.95
CA ARG A 348 15.80 19.47 38.08
C ARG A 348 17.29 19.39 37.75
N GLY A 349 17.92 20.53 37.48
CA GLY A 349 19.31 20.54 37.04
C GLY A 349 19.96 21.90 36.80
N SER A 350 19.78 22.87 37.71
CA SER A 350 20.59 24.09 37.74
C SER A 350 21.24 24.25 39.11
N ALA A 351 22.56 24.09 39.18
CA ALA A 351 23.32 24.45 40.37
C ALA A 351 23.30 25.97 40.56
N LEU A 352 22.94 26.42 41.77
CA LEU A 352 23.07 27.83 42.16
C LEU A 352 24.55 28.16 42.44
N PRO A 353 25.07 29.31 41.97
CA PRO A 353 26.33 29.84 42.50
C PRO A 353 26.11 30.40 43.92
N PRO A 354 27.10 30.30 44.83
CA PRO A 354 26.96 30.83 46.18
C PRO A 354 27.30 32.32 46.26
N GLY A 355 26.46 33.09 46.95
CA GLY A 355 26.78 34.44 47.44
C GLY A 355 26.00 35.57 46.78
N GLU A 356 24.91 35.99 47.40
CA GLU A 356 24.78 37.30 48.08
C GLU A 356 23.41 37.38 48.76
N ALA A 357 23.35 38.00 49.95
CA ALA A 357 22.14 38.07 50.76
C ALA A 357 21.52 39.46 50.68
N LEU A 358 20.33 39.58 50.07
CA LEU A 358 19.53 40.80 50.11
C LEU A 358 18.05 40.49 50.35
N VAL A 359 17.60 40.98 51.51
CA VAL A 359 16.29 41.52 51.88
C VAL A 359 15.02 40.77 51.42
N VAL A 360 14.25 40.32 52.41
CA VAL A 360 12.84 39.97 52.25
C VAL A 360 12.02 41.25 52.25
N GLU A 361 11.30 41.54 51.16
CA GLU A 361 10.13 42.43 51.19
C GLU A 361 8.89 41.60 50.87
N GLU A 362 7.91 41.67 51.77
CA GLU A 362 6.58 41.08 51.59
C GLU A 362 5.72 42.09 50.81
N ASP A 363 5.46 41.83 49.53
CA ASP A 363 4.39 42.53 48.82
C ASP A 363 3.19 41.59 48.65
N GLN A 364 2.09 41.99 49.28
CA GLN A 364 0.78 41.36 49.15
C GLN A 364 0.08 41.85 47.86
N ASP A 365 -1.01 41.18 47.51
CA ASP A 365 -1.96 41.59 46.47
C ASP A 365 -1.47 41.63 45.01
N ASN A 366 -1.71 40.53 44.30
CA ASN A 366 -2.57 40.66 43.11
C ASN A 366 -3.42 39.42 42.83
N HIS A 367 -4.73 39.56 43.08
CA HIS A 367 -5.73 38.63 42.55
C HIS A 367 -5.84 38.78 41.02
N ILE A 368 -5.26 37.85 40.27
CA ILE A 368 -5.72 37.55 38.90
C ILE A 368 -6.22 36.12 38.87
N ALA A 369 -7.55 36.00 38.79
CA ALA A 369 -8.22 34.72 38.61
C ALA A 369 -7.80 34.09 37.28
N ASN A 370 -7.05 33.01 37.35
CA ASN A 370 -6.78 32.15 36.20
C ASN A 370 -7.25 30.74 36.54
N GLY A 371 -8.53 30.49 36.26
CA GLY A 371 -9.14 29.16 36.32
C GLY A 371 -8.57 28.26 35.22
N GLN A 372 -7.31 27.85 35.37
CA GLN A 372 -6.80 26.71 34.64
C GLN A 372 -7.44 25.46 35.25
N GLU A 373 -8.49 24.96 34.60
CA GLU A 373 -8.90 23.57 34.76
C GLU A 373 -7.70 22.69 34.42
N VAL A 374 -7.03 22.21 35.47
CA VAL A 374 -5.94 21.24 35.34
C VAL A 374 -6.60 19.95 34.87
N ALA A 375 -6.54 19.70 33.56
CA ALA A 375 -7.00 18.45 32.97
C ALA A 375 -6.42 17.29 33.79
N THR A 376 -7.31 16.45 34.33
CA THR A 376 -6.93 15.24 35.07
C THR A 376 -6.06 14.35 34.18
N GLU A 377 -5.19 13.53 34.76
CA GLU A 377 -4.27 12.70 33.96
C GLU A 377 -5.00 11.77 32.97
N GLU A 378 -6.26 11.45 33.25
CA GLU A 378 -7.15 10.65 32.40
C GLU A 378 -7.61 11.37 31.11
N ASP A 379 -7.65 12.71 31.08
CA ASP A 379 -8.18 13.45 29.92
C ASP A 379 -7.09 13.89 28.92
N VAL A 380 -5.81 13.70 29.27
CA VAL A 380 -4.67 14.00 28.37
C VAL A 380 -4.70 13.12 27.12
N ILE A 381 -4.42 13.72 25.96
CA ILE A 381 -4.25 13.01 24.68
C ILE A 381 -2.76 12.93 24.35
N THR A 382 -2.24 11.71 24.18
CA THR A 382 -0.83 11.49 23.82
C THR A 382 -0.66 11.06 22.35
N PRO A 383 0.53 11.24 21.73
CA PRO A 383 0.81 10.71 20.41
C PRO A 383 0.69 9.19 20.34
N GLN A 384 1.01 8.49 21.43
CA GLN A 384 0.87 7.04 21.55
C GLN A 384 -0.59 6.58 21.42
N ASP A 385 -1.50 7.24 22.15
CA ASP A 385 -2.94 6.93 22.10
C ASP A 385 -3.55 7.23 20.72
N LEU A 386 -3.07 8.28 20.04
CA LEU A 386 -3.46 8.59 18.67
C LEU A 386 -2.91 7.55 17.67
N CYS A 387 -1.65 7.12 17.79
CA CYS A 387 -1.09 6.04 16.98
C CYS A 387 -1.88 4.73 17.14
N PHE A 388 -2.22 4.37 18.39
CA PHE A 388 -3.05 3.21 18.72
C PHE A 388 -4.44 3.32 18.09
N SER A 389 -5.17 4.40 18.38
CA SER A 389 -6.53 4.61 17.89
C SER A 389 -6.62 4.66 16.36
N LEU A 390 -5.60 5.22 15.70
CA LEU A 390 -5.46 5.21 14.25
C LEU A 390 -5.34 3.79 13.69
N GLN A 391 -4.47 2.96 14.27
CA GLN A 391 -4.28 1.58 13.84
C GLN A 391 -5.56 0.76 14.05
N GLU A 392 -6.12 0.75 15.26
CA GLU A 392 -7.35 -0.01 15.55
C GLU A 392 -8.50 0.37 14.60
N THR A 393 -8.75 1.68 14.42
CA THR A 393 -9.86 2.14 13.56
C THR A 393 -9.62 1.77 12.11
N THR A 394 -8.44 2.07 11.56
CA THR A 394 -8.18 1.84 10.13
C THR A 394 -8.01 0.37 9.77
N PHE A 395 -7.40 -0.44 10.64
CA PHE A 395 -7.24 -1.87 10.39
C PHE A 395 -8.56 -2.62 10.54
N ALA A 396 -9.44 -2.21 11.48
CA ALA A 396 -10.81 -2.74 11.53
C ALA A 396 -11.58 -2.46 10.22
N MET A 397 -11.46 -1.25 9.66
CA MET A 397 -12.04 -0.94 8.34
C MET A 397 -11.50 -1.86 7.22
N LEU A 398 -10.19 -2.16 7.22
CA LEU A 398 -9.56 -3.05 6.23
C LEU A 398 -10.00 -4.52 6.39
N VAL A 399 -10.13 -4.99 7.64
CA VAL A 399 -10.64 -6.34 7.95
C VAL A 399 -12.09 -6.47 7.48
N GLU A 400 -12.95 -5.49 7.78
CA GLU A 400 -14.36 -5.49 7.36
C GLU A 400 -14.53 -5.60 5.83
N ILE A 401 -13.83 -4.78 5.04
CA ILE A 401 -13.94 -4.85 3.58
C ILE A 401 -13.34 -6.14 3.01
N THR A 402 -12.30 -6.68 3.65
CA THR A 402 -11.68 -7.94 3.23
C THR A 402 -12.61 -9.12 3.50
N GLU A 403 -13.25 -9.16 4.68
CA GLU A 403 -14.26 -10.17 5.00
C GLU A 403 -15.44 -10.12 4.03
N ARG A 404 -15.97 -8.92 3.74
CA ARG A 404 -17.07 -8.73 2.77
C ARG A 404 -16.71 -9.30 1.40
N ALA A 405 -15.48 -9.06 0.93
CA ALA A 405 -14.99 -9.62 -0.33
C ALA A 405 -14.82 -11.15 -0.26
N MET A 406 -14.28 -11.69 0.84
CA MET A 406 -14.15 -13.15 1.06
C MET A 406 -15.51 -13.84 1.00
N ALA A 407 -16.52 -13.28 1.68
CA ALA A 407 -17.89 -13.78 1.66
C ALA A 407 -18.47 -13.73 0.23
N HIS A 408 -18.26 -12.63 -0.50
CA HIS A 408 -18.75 -12.45 -1.86
C HIS A 408 -18.14 -13.42 -2.88
N VAL A 409 -16.85 -13.73 -2.78
CA VAL A 409 -16.17 -14.65 -3.73
C VAL A 409 -16.09 -16.11 -3.25
N GLY A 410 -16.56 -16.42 -2.04
CA GLY A 410 -16.47 -17.75 -1.44
C GLY A 410 -15.05 -18.17 -1.06
N ALA A 411 -14.15 -17.22 -0.79
CA ALA A 411 -12.77 -17.50 -0.39
C ALA A 411 -12.63 -17.69 1.13
N LYS A 412 -11.67 -18.54 1.52
CA LYS A 412 -11.26 -18.76 2.92
C LYS A 412 -9.91 -18.14 3.25
N ASP A 413 -8.99 -18.10 2.29
CA ASP A 413 -7.63 -17.63 2.52
C ASP A 413 -7.49 -16.14 2.14
N VAL A 414 -6.74 -15.38 2.95
CA VAL A 414 -6.34 -14.00 2.68
C VAL A 414 -4.83 -13.95 2.44
N LEU A 415 -4.39 -13.13 1.48
CA LEU A 415 -2.99 -12.78 1.26
C LEU A 415 -2.83 -11.26 1.47
N ILE A 416 -2.01 -10.85 2.41
CA ILE A 416 -1.69 -9.43 2.64
C ILE A 416 -0.37 -9.10 1.93
N VAL A 417 -0.36 -8.04 1.11
CA VAL A 417 0.82 -7.58 0.35
C VAL A 417 0.94 -6.05 0.37
N GLY A 418 2.12 -5.54 0.03
CA GLY A 418 2.48 -4.14 0.11
C GLY A 418 3.05 -3.74 1.47
N GLY A 419 3.69 -2.56 1.53
CA GLY A 419 4.50 -2.15 2.67
C GLY A 419 3.76 -1.91 3.99
N VAL A 420 2.42 -1.80 3.99
CA VAL A 420 1.63 -1.78 5.24
C VAL A 420 1.28 -3.20 5.70
N GLY A 421 1.39 -4.19 4.81
CA GLY A 421 1.17 -5.60 5.11
C GLY A 421 2.19 -6.23 6.06
N SER A 422 3.34 -5.60 6.29
CA SER A 422 4.31 -6.02 7.32
C SER A 422 3.93 -5.58 8.74
N ASN A 423 2.86 -4.80 8.91
CA ASN A 423 2.41 -4.38 10.24
C ASN A 423 1.81 -5.57 11.00
N MET A 424 2.36 -5.89 12.18
CA MET A 424 1.97 -7.09 12.91
C MET A 424 0.54 -7.01 13.46
N ARG A 425 0.06 -5.82 13.82
CA ARG A 425 -1.30 -5.62 14.34
C ARG A 425 -2.36 -5.85 13.26
N LEU A 426 -2.13 -5.38 12.03
CA LEU A 426 -2.98 -5.67 10.87
C LEU A 426 -3.00 -7.18 10.57
N GLN A 427 -1.85 -7.86 10.61
CA GLN A 427 -1.77 -9.31 10.41
C GLN A 427 -2.55 -10.07 11.50
N GLU A 428 -2.43 -9.66 12.77
CA GLU A 428 -3.15 -10.23 13.91
C GLU A 428 -4.67 -10.09 13.74
N MET A 429 -5.16 -8.87 13.50
CA MET A 429 -6.60 -8.60 13.33
C MET A 429 -7.20 -9.35 12.13
N MET A 430 -6.46 -9.43 11.02
CA MET A 430 -6.86 -10.24 9.87
C MET A 430 -6.82 -11.74 10.19
N GLY A 431 -5.87 -12.17 11.03
CA GLY A 431 -5.70 -13.55 11.48
C GLY A 431 -6.89 -14.04 12.28
N ILE A 432 -7.39 -13.22 13.20
CA ILE A 432 -8.60 -13.49 13.99
C ILE A 432 -9.80 -13.72 13.05
N MET A 433 -10.14 -12.74 12.21
CA MET A 433 -11.27 -12.83 11.28
C MET A 433 -11.13 -14.03 10.31
N ALA A 434 -9.94 -14.28 9.76
CA ALA A 434 -9.74 -15.43 8.90
C ALA A 434 -9.92 -16.75 9.65
N SER A 435 -9.48 -16.86 10.91
CA SER A 435 -9.62 -18.08 11.71
C SER A 435 -11.08 -18.42 12.03
N GLU A 436 -11.90 -17.41 12.35
CA GLU A 436 -13.35 -17.52 12.57
C GLU A 436 -14.10 -18.01 11.32
N ARG A 437 -13.55 -17.76 10.13
CA ARG A 437 -14.07 -18.20 8.83
C ARG A 437 -13.48 -19.54 8.35
N ASN A 438 -12.77 -20.27 9.23
CA ASN A 438 -11.98 -21.48 8.93
C ASN A 438 -10.99 -21.28 7.77
N GLY A 439 -10.38 -20.10 7.75
CA GLY A 439 -9.43 -19.60 6.77
C GLY A 439 -8.03 -19.43 7.32
N ARG A 440 -7.15 -18.85 6.51
CA ARG A 440 -5.76 -18.55 6.88
C ARG A 440 -5.34 -17.19 6.33
N VAL A 441 -4.47 -16.50 7.05
CA VAL A 441 -3.75 -15.34 6.55
C VAL A 441 -2.38 -15.79 6.08
N PHE A 442 -2.03 -15.32 4.88
CA PHE A 442 -0.70 -15.37 4.32
C PHE A 442 -0.17 -13.93 4.28
N ALA A 443 1.01 -13.71 4.85
CA ALA A 443 1.74 -12.46 4.73
C ALA A 443 3.20 -12.80 4.35
N THR A 444 3.88 -11.89 3.67
CA THR A 444 5.31 -12.02 3.41
C THR A 444 6.14 -11.23 4.43
N ASP A 445 7.40 -11.59 4.61
CA ASP A 445 8.32 -10.80 5.42
C ASP A 445 8.67 -9.45 4.76
N GLU A 446 9.38 -8.59 5.51
CA GLU A 446 9.75 -7.22 5.12
C GLU A 446 10.57 -7.14 3.82
N SER A 447 11.29 -8.21 3.45
CA SER A 447 12.10 -8.29 2.22
C SER A 447 11.24 -8.24 0.97
N PHE A 448 10.01 -8.77 1.06
CA PHE A 448 9.06 -8.90 -0.05
C PHE A 448 7.83 -7.99 0.08
N CYS A 449 7.39 -7.64 1.31
CA CYS A 449 6.27 -6.71 1.54
C CYS A 449 6.56 -5.30 1.01
N ILE A 450 7.77 -4.79 1.24
CA ILE A 450 8.21 -3.48 0.76
C ILE A 450 8.60 -3.62 -0.72
N ASP A 451 8.23 -2.63 -1.54
CA ASP A 451 8.56 -2.55 -2.99
C ASP A 451 10.00 -2.99 -3.28
N ASN A 452 10.17 -3.92 -4.22
CA ASN A 452 11.43 -4.61 -4.48
C ASN A 452 11.55 -5.03 -5.96
N GLY A 453 12.78 -5.29 -6.43
CA GLY A 453 12.99 -5.67 -7.83
C GLY A 453 12.51 -7.09 -8.16
N ILE A 454 12.58 -8.02 -7.21
CA ILE A 454 12.24 -9.43 -7.46
C ILE A 454 10.76 -9.67 -7.73
N MET A 455 9.84 -8.88 -7.18
CA MET A 455 8.40 -9.01 -7.48
C MET A 455 8.10 -8.64 -8.95
N ILE A 456 8.86 -7.69 -9.49
CA ILE A 456 8.83 -7.31 -10.90
C ILE A 456 9.49 -8.39 -11.76
N ALA A 457 10.61 -8.96 -11.31
CA ALA A 457 11.26 -10.09 -11.98
C ALA A 457 10.34 -11.31 -12.07
N GLN A 458 9.64 -11.66 -10.99
CA GLN A 458 8.72 -12.81 -10.92
C GLN A 458 7.55 -12.65 -11.88
N ALA A 459 6.80 -11.54 -11.79
CA ALA A 459 5.67 -11.30 -12.68
C ALA A 459 6.11 -11.11 -14.15
N GLY A 460 7.30 -10.51 -14.36
CA GLY A 460 7.92 -10.39 -15.67
C GLY A 460 8.26 -11.75 -16.30
N LEU A 461 8.90 -12.64 -15.54
CA LEU A 461 9.30 -13.96 -16.00
C LEU A 461 8.10 -14.90 -16.19
N LEU A 462 7.04 -14.74 -15.40
CA LEU A 462 5.75 -15.41 -15.63
C LEU A 462 5.11 -14.98 -16.95
N ALA A 463 5.13 -13.68 -17.28
CA ALA A 463 4.64 -13.18 -18.56
C ALA A 463 5.52 -13.60 -19.75
N PHE A 464 6.84 -13.53 -19.59
CA PHE A 464 7.82 -13.96 -20.60
C PHE A 464 7.67 -15.44 -20.97
N ARG A 465 7.46 -16.31 -19.98
CA ARG A 465 7.16 -17.75 -20.19
C ARG A 465 5.87 -18.01 -20.96
N MET A 466 4.96 -17.06 -21.02
CA MET A 466 3.75 -17.10 -21.86
C MET A 466 3.96 -16.46 -23.25
N GLY A 467 5.21 -16.18 -23.64
CA GLY A 467 5.56 -15.54 -24.91
C GLY A 467 5.31 -14.02 -24.97
N GLN A 468 5.01 -13.37 -23.83
CA GLN A 468 4.80 -11.93 -23.81
C GLN A 468 6.15 -11.19 -23.85
N THR A 469 6.24 -10.15 -24.67
CA THR A 469 7.36 -9.18 -24.68
C THR A 469 6.81 -7.77 -24.89
N THR A 470 7.60 -6.76 -24.52
CA THR A 470 7.26 -5.34 -24.66
C THR A 470 8.23 -4.69 -25.66
N PRO A 471 7.79 -4.37 -26.89
CA PRO A 471 8.59 -3.62 -27.85
C PRO A 471 9.08 -2.29 -27.28
N ILE A 472 10.24 -1.79 -27.73
CA ILE A 472 10.90 -0.60 -27.18
C ILE A 472 10.01 0.66 -27.27
N GLU A 473 9.19 0.74 -28.32
CA GLU A 473 8.22 1.82 -28.59
C GLU A 473 7.02 1.75 -27.62
N LYS A 474 6.72 0.54 -27.12
CA LYS A 474 5.66 0.25 -26.15
C LYS A 474 6.19 0.14 -24.71
N ALA A 475 7.50 0.28 -24.50
CA ALA A 475 8.18 0.28 -23.19
C ALA A 475 7.99 1.61 -22.42
N THR A 476 6.80 2.20 -22.52
CA THR A 476 6.37 3.43 -21.85
C THR A 476 5.99 3.18 -20.39
N ILE A 477 5.73 4.26 -19.65
CA ILE A 477 5.20 4.22 -18.28
C ILE A 477 3.69 4.53 -18.26
N THR A 478 3.01 4.20 -17.17
CA THR A 478 1.58 4.47 -16.99
C THR A 478 1.28 4.69 -15.49
N GLN A 479 1.21 5.96 -15.07
CA GLN A 479 0.99 6.31 -13.65
C GLN A 479 -0.28 5.70 -13.04
N ARG A 480 -1.32 5.50 -13.87
CA ARG A 480 -2.61 4.90 -13.51
C ARG A 480 -2.83 3.62 -14.31
N PHE A 481 -2.13 2.55 -13.95
CA PHE A 481 -2.28 1.23 -14.57
C PHE A 481 -3.14 0.35 -13.66
N ARG A 482 -4.41 0.10 -14.00
CA ARG A 482 -5.31 -0.68 -13.12
C ARG A 482 -4.90 -2.17 -13.14
N THR A 483 -5.00 -2.80 -11.97
CA THR A 483 -4.72 -4.23 -11.77
C THR A 483 -5.56 -5.13 -12.69
N ASP A 484 -6.82 -4.74 -12.94
CA ASP A 484 -7.76 -5.48 -13.79
C ASP A 484 -7.50 -5.35 -15.30
N GLN A 485 -6.66 -4.40 -15.74
CA GLN A 485 -6.27 -4.26 -17.15
C GLN A 485 -5.32 -5.39 -17.61
N VAL A 486 -4.56 -5.99 -16.68
CA VAL A 486 -3.61 -7.06 -16.98
C VAL A 486 -4.33 -8.37 -17.29
N HIS A 487 -3.93 -9.01 -18.40
CA HIS A 487 -4.37 -10.37 -18.73
C HIS A 487 -3.36 -11.40 -18.19
N VAL A 488 -3.81 -12.16 -17.20
CA VAL A 488 -3.02 -13.11 -16.40
C VAL A 488 -3.05 -14.49 -17.07
N SER A 489 -2.39 -14.58 -18.22
CA SER A 489 -2.36 -15.79 -19.07
C SER A 489 -1.71 -17.01 -18.42
N TRP A 490 -0.85 -16.82 -17.40
CA TRP A 490 -0.19 -17.88 -16.64
C TRP A 490 -1.06 -18.51 -15.53
N ARG A 491 -2.35 -18.15 -15.43
CA ARG A 491 -3.33 -18.75 -14.49
C ARG A 491 -4.60 -19.18 -15.23
N ALA A 492 -5.34 -20.14 -14.65
CA ALA A 492 -6.54 -20.77 -15.21
C ALA A 492 -7.71 -20.85 -14.22
#